data_AF-A0A371FG29-F1
#
_entry.id   AF-A0A371FG29-F1
#
_cell.length_a   1.000
_cell.length_b   1.000
_cell.length_c   1.000
_cell.angle_alpha   90.00
_cell.angle_beta   90.00
_cell.angle_gamma   90.00
#
_symmetry.space_group_name_H-M   'P 1'
#
loop_
_entity.id
_entity.type
_entity.pdbx_description
1 polymer ?
#
loop_
_entity_poly.entity_id
_entity_poly.type
_entity_poly.pdbx_seq_one_letter_code
_entity_poly.pdbx_strand_id
1 'polypeptide(L)'
;MKRLIDLIFKEHISNQLKVYVDDMVVKSKMDRGHTNSLLSIFGVLRRYQLNLNLEKCSFEVRVSKFLGFILTRRGIEANPEKCNVVN
;
A
#
# COMPACT_ATOMS: atom_id res chain seq x y z
N MET A 1 10.52 5.26 -12.60
CA MET A 1 10.39 4.11 -11.68
C MET A 1 9.08 3.35 -11.85
N LYS A 2 7.91 4.00 -11.89
CA LYS A 2 6.60 3.34 -11.99
C LYS A 2 6.49 2.21 -13.04
N ARG A 3 6.95 2.42 -14.28
CA ARG A 3 6.90 1.38 -15.35
C ARG A 3 7.63 0.08 -14.98
N LEU A 4 8.74 0.18 -14.25
CA LEU A 4 9.51 -0.99 -13.81
C LEU A 4 8.77 -1.74 -12.69
N ILE A 5 8.20 -1.00 -11.73
CA ILE A 5 7.38 -1.58 -10.66
C ILE A 5 6.13 -2.24 -11.24
N ASP A 6 5.46 -1.59 -12.20
CA ASP A 6 4.28 -2.14 -12.87
C ASP A 6 4.62 -3.44 -13.63
N LEU A 7 5.83 -3.55 -14.20
CA LEU A 7 6.31 -4.77 -14.86
C LEU A 7 6.64 -5.88 -13.85
N ILE A 8 7.38 -5.57 -12.80
CA ILE A 8 7.82 -6.55 -11.78
C ILE A 8 6.62 -7.13 -11.01
N PHE A 9 5.62 -6.29 -10.71
CA PHE A 9 4.46 -6.68 -9.92
C PHE A 9 3.21 -6.95 -10.76
N LYS A 10 3.32 -7.09 -12.09
CA LYS A 10 2.17 -7.25 -13.00
C LYS A 10 1.15 -8.29 -12.53
N GLU A 11 1.62 -9.45 -12.09
CA GLU A 11 0.78 -10.56 -11.61
C GLU A 11 0.12 -10.31 -10.23
N HIS A 12 0.65 -9.37 -9.46
CA HIS A 12 0.16 -9.03 -8.12
C HIS A 12 -0.73 -7.78 -8.12
N ILE A 13 -0.56 -6.91 -9.12
CA ILE A 13 -1.35 -5.70 -9.32
C ILE A 13 -2.83 -6.09 -9.50
N SER A 14 -3.73 -5.27 -8.98
CA SER A 14 -5.19 -5.49 -8.92
C SER A 14 -5.66 -6.41 -7.80
N ASN A 15 -5.06 -7.59 -7.63
CA ASN A 15 -5.51 -8.55 -6.62
C ASN A 15 -4.94 -8.25 -5.22
N GLN A 16 -3.62 -8.18 -5.11
CA GLN A 16 -2.90 -8.07 -3.83
C GLN A 16 -2.20 -6.72 -3.66
N LEU A 17 -1.88 -6.04 -4.76
CA LEU A 17 -1.11 -4.79 -4.78
C LEU A 17 -1.84 -3.70 -5.56
N LYS A 18 -1.79 -2.47 -5.05
CA LYS A 18 -2.03 -1.25 -5.82
C LYS A 18 -0.74 -0.42 -5.84
N VAL A 19 -0.37 0.07 -7.01
CA VAL A 19 0.86 0.84 -7.24
C VAL A 19 0.49 2.24 -7.70
N TYR A 20 0.88 3.24 -6.91
CA TYR A 20 0.84 4.65 -7.27
C TYR A 20 2.22 5.11 -7.76
N VAL A 21 2.43 6.42 -7.97
CA VAL A 21 3.72 6.93 -8.48
C VAL A 21 4.85 6.61 -7.51
N ASP A 22 4.64 6.90 -6.21
CA ASP A 22 5.67 6.76 -5.18
C ASP A 22 5.32 5.69 -4.12
N ASP A 23 4.07 5.23 -4.08
CA ASP A 23 3.58 4.35 -3.02
C ASP A 23 3.04 3.02 -3.53
N MET A 24 3.23 1.98 -2.71
CA MET A 24 2.67 0.65 -2.92
C MET A 24 1.76 0.28 -1.74
N VAL A 25 0.52 -0.12 -2.04
CA VAL A 25 -0.47 -0.53 -1.06
C VAL A 25 -0.78 -2.02 -1.23
N VAL A 26 -0.42 -2.81 -0.24
CA VAL A 26 -0.78 -4.23 -0.17
C VAL A 26 -2.17 -4.36 0.44
N LYS A 27 -3.05 -5.13 -0.19
CA LYS A 27 -4.43 -5.33 0.26
C LYS A 27 -4.80 -6.82 0.22
N SER A 28 -5.78 -7.20 1.03
CA SER A 28 -6.41 -8.51 0.97
C SER A 28 -7.88 -8.40 1.34
N LYS A 29 -8.70 -9.37 0.90
CA LYS A 29 -10.13 -9.44 1.25
C LYS A 29 -10.37 -9.97 2.66
N MET A 30 -9.42 -10.72 3.21
CA MET A 30 -9.52 -11.31 4.55
C MET A 30 -8.26 -11.01 5.33
N ASP A 31 -8.39 -10.78 6.64
CA ASP A 31 -7.25 -10.51 7.54
C ASP A 31 -6.18 -11.61 7.41
N ARG A 32 -6.57 -12.89 7.42
CA ARG A 32 -5.64 -14.03 7.23
C ARG A 32 -4.96 -14.05 5.86
N GLY A 33 -5.60 -13.50 4.84
CA GLY A 33 -5.05 -13.43 3.48
C GLY A 33 -4.05 -12.28 3.31
N HIS A 34 -4.02 -11.32 4.25
CA HIS A 34 -3.11 -10.18 4.18
C HIS A 34 -1.66 -10.60 4.42
N THR A 35 -1.41 -11.47 5.41
CA THR A 35 -0.08 -12.03 5.67
C THR A 35 0.48 -12.76 4.44
N ASN A 36 -0.33 -13.57 3.76
CA ASN A 36 0.10 -14.26 2.54
C ASN A 36 0.41 -13.28 1.39
N SER A 37 -0.37 -12.20 1.29
CA SER A 37 -0.13 -11.15 0.29
C SER A 37 1.19 -10.42 0.58
N LEU A 38 1.46 -10.06 1.83
CA LEU A 38 2.73 -9.47 2.25
C LEU A 38 3.93 -10.39 1.97
N LEU A 39 3.82 -11.68 2.29
CA LEU A 39 4.87 -12.66 2.00
C LEU A 39 5.17 -12.75 0.50
N SER A 40 4.15 -12.77 -0.35
CA SER A 40 4.32 -12.79 -1.81
C SER A 40 5.05 -11.53 -2.31
N ILE A 41 4.60 -10.35 -1.86
CA ILE A 41 5.20 -9.07 -2.26
C ILE A 41 6.65 -8.95 -1.76
N PHE A 42 6.94 -9.32 -0.52
CA PHE A 42 8.32 -9.36 -0.01
C PHE A 42 9.20 -10.35 -0.76
N GLY A 43 8.64 -11.49 -1.22
CA GLY A 43 9.34 -12.43 -2.08
C GLY A 43 9.79 -11.80 -3.40
N VAL A 44 8.90 -11.04 -4.05
CA VAL A 44 9.22 -10.30 -5.28
C VAL A 44 10.26 -9.22 -5.02
N LEU A 45 10.11 -8.42 -3.95
CA LEU A 45 11.08 -7.39 -3.58
C LEU A 45 12.49 -7.98 -3.40
N ARG A 46 12.60 -9.09 -2.67
CA ARG A 46 13.88 -9.80 -2.49
C ARG A 46 14.45 -10.33 -3.81
N ARG A 47 13.61 -10.94 -4.65
CA ARG A 47 14.04 -11.49 -5.95
C ARG A 47 14.65 -10.43 -6.86
N TYR A 48 14.09 -9.22 -6.85
CA TYR A 48 14.55 -8.11 -7.68
C TYR A 48 15.45 -7.11 -6.93
N GLN A 49 15.88 -7.44 -5.71
CA GLN A 49 16.74 -6.60 -4.86
C GLN A 49 16.19 -5.16 -4.68
N LEU A 50 14.86 -5.05 -4.61
CA LEU A 50 14.17 -3.80 -4.35
C LEU A 50 14.08 -3.56 -2.85
N ASN A 51 14.60 -2.43 -2.39
CA ASN A 51 14.55 -2.05 -0.99
C ASN A 51 13.36 -1.15 -0.70
N LEU A 52 12.71 -1.42 0.43
CA LEU A 52 11.69 -0.54 0.99
C LEU A 52 12.35 0.47 1.93
N ASN A 53 11.89 1.72 1.91
CA ASN A 53 12.23 2.67 2.95
C ASN A 53 11.37 2.39 4.18
N LEU A 54 11.95 1.69 5.17
CA LEU A 54 11.24 1.30 6.38
C LEU A 54 10.76 2.48 7.23
N GLU A 55 11.44 3.63 7.19
CA GLU A 55 10.99 4.85 7.90
C GLU A 55 9.67 5.39 7.33
N LYS A 56 9.40 5.11 6.05
CA LYS A 56 8.17 5.53 5.35
C LYS A 56 7.13 4.42 5.23
N CYS A 57 7.49 3.18 5.54
CA CYS A 57 6.56 2.06 5.46
C CYS A 57 5.62 2.05 6.67
N SER A 58 4.32 2.03 6.40
CA SER A 58 3.28 1.79 7.40
C SER A 58 2.76 0.36 7.26
N PHE A 59 2.98 -0.46 8.28
CA PHE A 59 2.46 -1.83 8.33
C PHE A 59 1.32 -1.91 9.35
N GLU A 60 0.19 -2.48 8.92
CA GLU A 60 -0.88 -2.94 9.80
C GLU A 60 -1.43 -1.88 10.78
N VAL A 61 -2.09 -0.86 10.25
CA VAL A 61 -2.86 0.08 11.08
C VAL A 61 -4.34 -0.16 10.82
N ARG A 62 -5.14 -0.37 11.88
CA ARG A 62 -6.62 -0.38 11.79
C ARG A 62 -7.16 0.88 11.10
N VAL A 63 -6.35 1.95 11.16
CA VAL A 63 -6.55 3.27 10.58
C VAL A 63 -5.18 3.81 10.13
N SER A 64 -4.86 3.90 8.84
CA SER A 64 -3.59 4.45 8.34
C SER A 64 -3.79 5.73 7.53
N LYS A 65 -2.88 6.72 7.62
CA LYS A 65 -2.92 7.90 6.74
C LYS A 65 -2.22 7.58 5.42
N PHE A 66 -2.91 7.76 4.29
CA PHE A 66 -2.37 7.51 2.95
C PHE A 66 -2.79 8.60 1.96
N LEU A 67 -1.83 9.25 1.29
CA LEU A 67 -2.07 10.38 0.37
C LEU A 67 -2.92 11.52 0.98
N GLY A 68 -2.94 11.62 2.31
CA GLY A 68 -3.79 12.57 3.05
C GLY A 68 -5.26 12.15 3.21
N PHE A 69 -5.57 10.88 2.98
CA PHE A 69 -6.80 10.24 3.40
C PHE A 69 -6.55 9.34 4.61
N ILE A 70 -7.61 9.02 5.33
CA ILE A 70 -7.58 8.01 6.37
C ILE A 70 -8.09 6.69 5.77
N LEU A 71 -7.29 5.65 5.78
CA LEU A 71 -7.67 4.30 5.39
C LEU A 71 -8.15 3.54 6.62
N THR A 72 -9.43 3.19 6.67
CA THR A 72 -10.01 2.35 7.73
C THR A 72 -10.41 0.99 7.18
N ARG A 73 -10.79 0.05 8.06
CA ARG A 73 -11.39 -1.22 7.63
C ARG A 73 -12.63 -1.04 6.74
N ARG A 74 -13.32 0.09 6.84
CA ARG A 74 -14.55 0.38 6.07
C ARG A 74 -14.27 1.05 4.72
N GLY A 75 -13.05 1.54 4.49
CA GLY A 75 -12.66 2.17 3.23
C GLY A 75 -11.81 3.41 3.43
N ILE A 76 -11.98 4.38 2.53
CA ILE A 76 -11.26 5.65 2.55
C ILE A 76 -12.16 6.69 3.23
N GLU A 77 -11.66 7.30 4.30
CA GLU A 77 -12.26 8.41 5.03
C GLU A 77 -11.47 9.69 4.74
N ALA A 78 -12.17 10.83 4.74
CA ALA A 78 -11.53 12.14 4.62
C ALA A 78 -10.63 12.39 5.84
N ASN A 79 -9.43 12.95 5.64
CA ASN A 79 -8.60 13.36 6.76
C ASN A 79 -9.16 14.67 7.33
N PRO A 80 -9.65 14.70 8.58
CA PRO A 80 -10.18 15.91 9.20
C PRO A 80 -9.13 17.04 9.27
N GLU A 81 -7.83 16.73 9.29
CA GLU A 81 -6.77 17.74 9.25
C GLU A 81 -6.67 18.48 7.91
N LYS A 82 -7.07 17.84 6.79
CA LYS A 82 -7.09 18.47 5.46
C LYS A 82 -8.45 19.13 5.15
N CYS A 83 -9.50 18.83 5.91
CA CYS A 83 -10.83 19.40 5.72
C CYS A 83 -11.00 20.82 6.32
N ASN A 84 -9.99 21.35 7.02
CA ASN A 84 -10.03 22.70 7.61
C ASN A 84 -9.47 23.80 6.70
N VAL A 85 -9.30 23.56 5.40
CA VAL A 85 -8.77 24.56 4.45
C VAL A 85 -9.91 25.19 3.66
N VAL A 86 -10.80 25.91 4.35
CA VAL A 86 -11.55 27.05 3.78
C VAL A 86 -11.82 28.02 4.93
N ASN A 87 -11.17 29.17 4.90
CA ASN A 87 -11.54 30.36 5.66
C ASN A 87 -11.40 31.56 4.71
#